data_AF-A0A9W4HK03-F1
#
_entry.id   AF-A0A9W4HK03-F1
#
_cell.length_a   1.000
_cell.length_b   1.000
_cell.length_c   1.000
_cell.angle_alpha   90.00
_cell.angle_beta   90.00
_cell.angle_gamma   90.00
#
_symmetry.space_group_name_H-M   'P 1'
#
loop_
_entity.id
_entity.type
_entity.pdbx_description
1 polymer ?
#
loop_
_entity_poly.entity_id
_entity_poly.type
_entity_poly.pdbx_seq_one_letter_code
_entity_poly.pdbx_strand_id
1 'polypeptide(L)'
;MTLSCPTKLSNTSTRKEYEFNSYRGAVSDYLCAEWHSLFAQNLMNIFQNVIFMLGLLITCFICAYQVARGQRAVGQFVTLLTYMAQLQAPLNIFGTFYRYIQSALINAERLLELFRVQPSVVDAPSATPLAVCTTTALVGESGGGKSTIFRLLYRFYNPNGGSILIDRHDTRTLTIDSVRRHIGIVPQDTVLFNETLMYNLKYANQDATDEEVYDACRAASVHDKIMAFPDGYQTNVGDRGLRLSGGEKQRVAIARTIIKKLQIILLDEETAALDSETEQNIQEALSVLSRGRTGLVIAHRLSTITTADNIVVLHEGRVAESGTHDQLLACHGRYTTMWQKQIRAQTESVGLGPLSGKI
;
A
#
# COMPACT_ATOMS: atom_id res chain seq x y z
N MET A 1 42.12 8.13 -36.43
CA MET A 1 41.41 8.80 -35.32
C MET A 1 40.53 7.76 -34.64
N THR A 2 41.08 7.10 -33.63
CA THR A 2 40.35 6.17 -32.76
C THR A 2 40.18 6.86 -31.41
N LEU A 3 38.99 7.39 -31.15
CA LEU A 3 38.63 7.99 -29.87
C LEU A 3 38.45 6.87 -28.84
N SER A 4 39.49 6.62 -28.03
CA SER A 4 39.34 5.87 -26.78
C SER A 4 38.59 6.72 -25.77
N CYS A 5 37.45 6.22 -25.30
CA CYS A 5 36.69 6.75 -24.17
C CYS A 5 37.46 6.48 -22.87
N PRO A 6 37.91 7.50 -22.11
CA PRO A 6 38.55 7.27 -20.83
C PRO A 6 37.49 7.24 -19.71
N THR A 7 37.71 6.33 -18.76
CA THR A 7 37.36 6.47 -17.34
C THR A 7 35.87 6.57 -16.95
N LYS A 8 35.20 5.42 -16.87
CA LYS A 8 34.04 5.20 -15.97
C LYS A 8 34.13 3.92 -15.11
N LEU A 9 35.27 3.24 -15.10
CA LEU A 9 35.47 1.97 -14.37
C LEU A 9 36.13 2.13 -12.98
N SER A 10 36.78 3.27 -12.68
CA SER A 10 37.47 3.47 -11.40
C SER A 10 36.52 3.75 -10.23
N ASN A 11 35.35 4.36 -10.48
CA ASN A 11 34.42 4.80 -9.44
C ASN A 11 33.51 3.66 -8.91
N THR A 12 33.41 2.57 -9.66
CA THR A 12 32.65 1.38 -9.24
C THR A 12 33.41 0.49 -8.27
N SER A 13 34.74 0.44 -8.34
CA SER A 13 35.57 -0.40 -7.46
C SER A 13 35.75 0.24 -6.09
N THR A 14 35.99 1.55 -6.04
CA THR A 14 36.08 2.33 -4.80
C THR A 14 34.78 2.33 -4.00
N ARG A 15 33.63 2.37 -4.70
CA ARG A 15 32.30 2.29 -4.05
C ARG A 15 32.02 0.91 -3.46
N LYS A 16 32.46 -0.16 -4.12
CA LYS A 16 32.39 -1.53 -3.59
C LYS A 16 33.26 -1.71 -2.35
N GLU A 17 34.48 -1.16 -2.34
CA GLU A 17 35.37 -1.21 -1.17
C GLU A 17 34.80 -0.41 0.00
N TYR A 18 34.19 0.75 -0.26
CA TYR A 18 33.49 1.53 0.76
C TYR A 18 32.28 0.77 1.35
N GLU A 19 31.42 0.19 0.52
CA GLU A 19 30.27 -0.61 0.98
C GLU A 19 30.71 -1.87 1.73
N PHE A 20 31.78 -2.52 1.27
CA PHE A 20 32.36 -3.67 1.96
C PHE A 20 32.91 -3.29 3.34
N ASN A 21 33.62 -2.15 3.46
CA ASN A 21 34.13 -1.69 4.74
C ASN A 21 33.03 -1.23 5.70
N SER A 22 31.98 -0.57 5.18
CA SER A 22 30.79 -0.21 5.97
C SER A 22 30.09 -1.47 6.51
N TYR A 23 29.91 -2.48 5.65
CA TYR A 23 29.36 -3.77 6.06
C TYR A 23 30.24 -4.48 7.09
N ARG A 24 31.58 -4.45 6.94
CA ARG A 24 32.50 -5.01 7.93
C ARG A 24 32.42 -4.31 9.28
N GLY A 25 32.24 -2.99 9.30
CA GLY A 25 32.01 -2.24 10.53
C GLY A 25 30.74 -2.72 11.24
N ALA A 26 29.61 -2.76 10.52
CA ALA A 26 28.33 -3.23 11.07
C ALA A 26 28.38 -4.69 11.55
N VAL A 27 29.08 -5.57 10.83
CA VAL A 27 29.29 -6.97 11.24
C VAL A 27 30.15 -7.04 12.50
N SER A 28 31.20 -6.23 12.62
CA SER A 28 32.04 -6.19 13.81
C SER A 28 31.24 -5.76 15.05
N ASP A 29 30.39 -4.74 14.91
CA ASP A 29 29.53 -4.26 16.00
C ASP A 29 28.50 -5.32 16.39
N TYR A 30 27.89 -6.00 15.41
CA TYR A 30 26.99 -7.12 15.65
C TYR A 30 27.69 -8.27 16.39
N LEU A 31 28.88 -8.67 15.94
CA LEU A 31 29.66 -9.74 16.57
C LEU A 31 30.09 -9.37 18.00
N CYS A 32 30.42 -8.10 18.24
CA CYS A 32 30.74 -7.60 19.59
C CYS A 32 29.51 -7.71 20.51
N ALA A 33 28.34 -7.28 20.04
CA ALA A 33 27.09 -7.38 20.79
C ALA A 33 26.67 -8.84 21.02
N GLU A 34 26.80 -9.69 20.00
CA GLU A 34 26.53 -11.13 20.09
C GLU A 34 27.47 -11.81 21.08
N TRP A 35 28.76 -11.46 21.07
CA TRP A 35 29.72 -11.99 22.01
C TRP A 35 29.36 -11.64 23.46
N HIS A 36 28.97 -10.40 23.75
CA HIS A 36 28.51 -10.01 25.08
C HIS A 36 27.26 -10.80 25.51
N SER A 37 26.32 -11.01 24.59
CA SER A 37 25.10 -11.78 24.83
C SER A 37 25.39 -13.26 25.14
N LEU A 38 26.24 -13.90 24.33
CA LEU A 38 26.65 -15.29 24.52
C LEU A 38 27.50 -15.45 25.79
N PHE A 39 28.39 -14.51 26.07
CA PHE A 39 29.21 -14.50 27.27
C PHE A 39 28.34 -14.42 28.53
N ALA A 40 27.38 -13.49 28.57
CA ALA A 40 26.44 -13.38 29.68
C ALA A 40 25.61 -14.67 29.89
N GLN A 41 25.18 -15.31 28.80
CA GLN A 41 24.43 -16.57 28.85
C GLN A 41 25.29 -17.72 29.40
N ASN A 42 26.54 -17.85 28.95
CA ASN A 42 27.46 -18.86 29.45
C ASN A 42 27.84 -18.62 30.91
N LEU A 43 28.03 -17.35 31.31
CA LEU A 43 28.31 -16.98 32.68
C LEU A 43 27.14 -17.37 33.61
N MET A 44 25.90 -17.09 33.21
CA MET A 44 24.69 -17.50 33.94
C MET A 44 24.63 -19.02 34.12
N ASN A 45 24.92 -19.80 33.06
CA ASN A 45 24.95 -21.26 33.13
C ASN A 45 26.04 -21.79 34.08
N ILE A 46 27.22 -21.16 34.10
CA ILE A 46 28.31 -21.52 35.02
C ILE A 46 27.85 -21.31 36.47
N PHE A 47 27.31 -20.13 36.79
CA PHE A 47 26.82 -19.85 38.15
C PHE A 47 25.72 -20.82 38.57
N GLN A 48 24.77 -21.10 37.69
CA GLN A 48 23.68 -22.03 37.98
C GLN A 48 24.20 -23.45 38.26
N ASN A 49 25.13 -23.96 37.44
CA ASN A 49 25.74 -25.27 37.64
C ASN A 49 26.57 -25.33 38.93
N VAL A 50 27.33 -24.27 39.26
CA VAL A 50 28.11 -24.21 40.51
C VAL A 50 27.18 -24.28 41.73
N ILE A 51 26.11 -23.48 41.74
CA ILE A 51 25.12 -23.48 42.84
C ILE A 51 24.47 -24.86 42.97
N PHE A 52 24.05 -25.46 41.85
CA PHE A 52 23.43 -26.78 41.84
C PHE A 52 24.38 -27.88 42.34
N MET A 53 25.62 -27.90 41.85
CA MET A 53 26.63 -28.88 42.24
C MET A 53 27.00 -28.77 43.73
N LEU A 54 27.12 -27.55 44.26
CA LEU A 54 27.33 -27.34 45.70
C LEU A 54 26.14 -27.82 46.54
N GLY A 55 24.92 -27.50 46.12
CA GLY A 55 23.69 -27.97 46.77
C GLY A 55 23.57 -29.49 46.77
N LEU A 56 23.89 -30.12 45.65
CA LEU A 56 23.90 -31.57 45.51
C LEU A 56 24.93 -32.23 46.43
N LEU A 57 26.15 -31.68 46.48
CA LEU A 57 27.23 -32.20 47.33
C LEU A 57 26.84 -32.14 48.82
N ILE A 58 26.31 -31.01 49.28
CA ILE A 58 25.84 -30.85 50.67
C ILE A 58 24.72 -31.85 50.98
N THR A 59 23.76 -31.98 50.08
CA THR A 59 22.60 -32.87 50.25
C THR A 59 23.03 -34.35 50.28
N CYS A 60 23.93 -34.75 49.38
CA CYS A 60 24.50 -36.09 49.35
C CYS A 60 25.29 -36.38 50.63
N PHE A 61 26.10 -35.43 51.11
CA PHE A 61 26.87 -35.59 52.34
C PHE A 61 25.98 -35.79 53.57
N ILE A 62 24.95 -34.95 53.74
CA ILE A 62 23.98 -35.06 54.85
C ILE A 62 23.24 -36.40 54.78
N CYS A 63 22.76 -36.79 53.60
CA CYS A 63 22.00 -38.02 53.45
C CYS A 63 22.87 -39.27 53.67
N ALA A 64 24.12 -39.27 53.17
CA ALA A 64 25.07 -40.35 53.42
C ALA A 64 25.40 -40.48 54.92
N TYR A 65 25.58 -39.36 55.62
CA TYR A 65 25.81 -39.33 57.06
C TYR A 65 24.63 -39.91 57.87
N GLN A 66 23.39 -39.57 57.49
CA GLN A 66 22.19 -40.09 58.14
C GLN A 66 21.97 -41.59 57.90
N VAL A 67 22.29 -42.07 56.69
CA VAL A 67 22.26 -43.51 56.37
C VAL A 67 23.34 -44.26 57.16
N ALA A 68 24.56 -43.71 57.27
CA ALA A 68 25.64 -44.31 58.06
C ALA A 68 25.32 -44.44 59.56
N ARG A 69 24.50 -43.53 60.10
CA ARG A 69 23.98 -43.60 61.48
C ARG A 69 22.73 -44.46 61.66
N GLY A 70 22.24 -45.10 60.59
CA GLY A 70 21.04 -45.94 60.62
C GLY A 70 19.72 -45.17 60.74
N GLN A 71 19.73 -43.85 60.55
CA GLN A 71 18.54 -42.99 60.70
C GLN A 71 17.62 -43.02 59.47
N ARG A 72 18.13 -43.45 58.31
CA ARG A 72 17.39 -43.48 57.03
C ARG A 72 17.72 -44.74 56.24
N ALA A 73 16.75 -45.20 55.45
CA ALA A 73 16.92 -46.31 54.52
C ALA A 73 17.74 -45.89 53.30
N VAL A 74 18.54 -46.80 52.76
CA VAL A 74 19.38 -46.56 51.56
C VAL A 74 18.53 -46.14 50.35
N GLY A 75 17.30 -46.64 50.23
CA GLY A 75 16.38 -46.23 49.15
C GLY A 75 16.02 -44.74 49.16
N GLN A 76 15.98 -44.10 50.35
CA GLN A 76 15.67 -42.67 50.48
C GLN A 76 16.80 -41.77 49.95
N PHE A 77 18.04 -42.27 49.96
CA PHE A 77 19.18 -41.58 49.35
C PHE A 77 19.02 -41.49 47.83
N VAL A 78 18.65 -42.60 47.18
CA VAL A 78 18.44 -42.65 45.73
C VAL A 78 17.28 -41.76 45.31
N THR A 79 16.16 -41.77 46.03
CA THR A 79 15.00 -40.90 45.70
C THR A 79 15.33 -39.42 45.79
N LEU A 80 16.11 -39.01 46.80
CA LEU A 80 16.54 -37.62 46.96
C LEU A 80 17.45 -37.18 45.81
N LEU A 81 18.37 -38.05 45.39
CA LEU A 81 19.24 -37.83 44.24
C LEU A 81 18.42 -37.69 42.94
N THR A 82 17.41 -38.55 42.75
CA THR A 82 16.52 -38.49 41.58
C THR A 82 15.71 -37.19 41.55
N TYR A 83 15.16 -36.74 42.68
CA TYR A 83 14.40 -35.49 42.71
C TYR A 83 15.28 -34.26 42.47
N MET A 84 16.52 -34.25 43.00
CA MET A 84 17.46 -33.17 42.73
C MET A 84 17.83 -33.10 41.24
N ALA A 85 18.07 -34.25 40.59
CA ALA A 85 18.34 -34.30 39.16
C ALA A 85 17.17 -33.77 38.31
N GLN A 86 15.91 -34.08 38.68
CA GLN A 86 14.73 -33.59 37.98
C GLN A 86 14.56 -32.06 38.10
N LEU A 87 15.01 -31.46 39.20
CA LEU A 87 14.92 -30.01 39.42
C LEU A 87 15.85 -29.20 38.52
N GLN A 88 16.91 -29.80 37.98
CA GLN A 88 17.90 -29.10 37.16
C GLN A 88 17.32 -28.61 35.82
N ALA A 89 16.46 -29.42 35.19
CA ALA A 89 15.94 -29.11 33.86
C ALA A 89 15.03 -27.86 33.82
N PRO A 90 14.03 -27.69 34.72
CA PRO A 90 13.22 -26.47 34.78
C PRO A 90 14.02 -25.20 35.08
N LEU A 91 15.05 -25.31 35.94
CA LEU A 91 15.88 -24.16 36.30
C LEU A 91 16.70 -23.64 35.12
N ASN A 92 17.22 -24.54 34.26
CA ASN A 92 17.96 -24.17 33.05
C ASN A 92 17.10 -23.35 32.06
N ILE A 93 15.78 -23.55 32.07
CA ILE A 93 14.84 -22.88 31.17
C ILE A 93 14.44 -21.49 31.70
N PHE A 94 14.62 -21.22 32.99
CA PHE A 94 14.12 -19.99 33.61
C PHE A 94 14.79 -18.73 33.02
N GLY A 95 16.08 -18.80 32.67
CA GLY A 95 16.81 -17.69 32.04
C GLY A 95 16.33 -17.36 30.61
N THR A 96 15.98 -18.39 29.82
CA THR A 96 15.42 -18.18 28.47
C THR A 96 13.97 -17.72 28.54
N PHE A 97 13.20 -18.26 29.50
CA PHE A 97 11.82 -17.86 29.76
C PHE A 97 11.70 -16.39 30.17
N TYR A 98 12.62 -15.88 31.00
CA TYR A 98 12.65 -14.47 31.38
C TYR A 98 12.81 -13.54 30.17
N ARG A 99 13.74 -13.85 29.26
CA ARG A 99 13.91 -13.10 28.00
C ARG A 99 12.67 -13.14 27.12
N TYR A 100 11.99 -14.30 27.06
CA TYR A 100 10.76 -14.45 26.31
C TYR A 100 9.65 -13.52 26.84
N ILE A 101 9.46 -13.48 28.16
CA ILE A 101 8.48 -12.57 28.79
C ILE A 101 8.81 -11.12 28.48
N GLN A 102 10.07 -10.70 28.62
CA GLN A 102 10.47 -9.33 28.33
C GLN A 102 10.20 -8.95 26.86
N SER A 103 10.55 -9.83 25.92
CA SER A 103 10.28 -9.59 24.49
C SER A 103 8.78 -9.51 24.20
N ALA A 104 7.98 -10.39 24.79
CA ALA A 104 6.52 -10.37 24.64
C ALA A 104 5.90 -9.07 25.16
N LEU A 105 6.40 -8.54 26.29
CA LEU A 105 5.93 -7.28 26.87
C LEU A 105 6.24 -6.08 25.95
N ILE A 106 7.46 -6.01 25.40
CA ILE A 106 7.87 -4.95 24.47
C ILE A 106 7.03 -4.98 23.19
N ASN A 107 6.76 -6.18 22.65
CA ASN A 107 5.91 -6.32 21.47
C ASN A 107 4.47 -5.89 21.73
N ALA A 108 3.94 -6.19 22.94
CA ALA A 108 2.61 -5.76 23.34
C ALA A 108 2.51 -4.23 23.47
N GLU A 109 3.53 -3.57 24.02
CA GLU A 109 3.57 -2.11 24.12
C GLU A 109 3.52 -1.45 22.73
N ARG A 110 4.33 -1.93 21.78
CA ARG A 110 4.31 -1.46 20.38
C ARG A 110 2.95 -1.64 19.71
N LEU A 111 2.28 -2.76 19.98
CA LEU A 111 0.94 -3.01 19.46
C LEU A 111 -0.08 -2.02 20.05
N LEU A 112 0.03 -1.70 21.34
CA LEU A 112 -0.82 -0.71 21.99
C LEU A 112 -0.59 0.71 21.46
N GLU A 113 0.64 1.05 21.03
CA GLU A 113 0.92 2.33 20.36
C GLU A 113 0.19 2.48 19.02
N LEU A 114 0.09 1.40 18.24
CA LEU A 114 -0.63 1.43 16.96
C LEU A 114 -2.11 1.76 17.11
N PHE A 115 -2.74 1.34 18.22
CA PHE A 115 -4.13 1.70 18.52
C PHE A 115 -4.34 3.19 18.86
N ARG A 116 -3.28 3.95 19.12
CA ARG A 116 -3.34 5.38 19.44
C ARG A 116 -3.16 6.31 18.24
N VAL A 117 -2.87 5.78 17.06
CA VAL A 117 -2.65 6.59 15.85
C VAL A 117 -4.00 7.15 15.37
N GLN A 118 -4.25 8.44 15.62
CA GLN A 118 -5.38 9.16 15.03
C GLN A 118 -4.96 9.77 13.68
N PRO A 119 -5.75 9.63 12.61
CA PRO A 119 -5.51 10.32 11.36
C PRO A 119 -5.81 11.82 11.51
N SER A 120 -4.88 12.69 11.08
CA SER A 120 -5.00 14.15 11.18
C SER A 120 -4.52 14.84 9.90
N VAL A 121 -5.34 15.71 9.28
CA VAL A 121 -4.97 16.96 8.56
C VAL A 121 -6.24 17.80 8.34
N VAL A 122 -6.10 19.13 8.46
CA VAL A 122 -7.12 20.20 8.56
C VAL A 122 -7.29 20.96 7.24
N ASP A 123 -8.53 21.43 6.94
CA ASP A 123 -8.77 22.53 6.00
C ASP A 123 -10.03 23.38 6.34
N ALA A 124 -10.10 24.57 5.75
CA ALA A 124 -10.86 25.77 6.17
C ALA A 124 -12.36 25.85 5.74
N PRO A 125 -13.18 26.75 6.33
CA PRO A 125 -14.64 26.65 6.42
C PRO A 125 -15.51 27.02 5.20
N SER A 126 -15.00 27.16 3.97
CA SER A 126 -15.76 27.76 2.85
C SER A 126 -15.93 26.86 1.62
N ALA A 127 -16.62 25.72 1.78
CA ALA A 127 -16.92 24.81 0.67
C ALA A 127 -18.25 25.18 -0.01
N THR A 128 -18.21 25.41 -1.33
CA THR A 128 -19.39 25.60 -2.17
C THR A 128 -20.03 24.26 -2.56
N PRO A 129 -21.37 24.18 -2.65
CA PRO A 129 -22.06 22.96 -3.08
C PRO A 129 -21.81 22.68 -4.57
N LEU A 130 -21.44 21.44 -4.89
CA LEU A 130 -21.36 20.98 -6.29
C LEU A 130 -22.77 20.88 -6.86
N ALA A 131 -23.00 21.53 -8.00
CA ALA A 131 -24.25 21.40 -8.75
C ALA A 131 -24.41 19.95 -9.25
N VAL A 132 -25.66 19.53 -9.40
CA VAL A 132 -26.02 18.20 -9.91
C VAL A 132 -25.56 18.09 -11.36
N CYS A 133 -24.36 17.55 -11.57
CA CYS A 133 -23.77 17.28 -12.88
C CYS A 133 -23.59 15.77 -13.04
N THR A 134 -23.81 15.26 -14.25
CA THR A 134 -23.57 13.85 -14.57
C THR A 134 -22.09 13.50 -14.47
N THR A 135 -21.18 14.36 -14.94
CA THR A 135 -19.73 14.17 -14.83
C THR A 135 -19.02 15.48 -14.45
N THR A 136 -18.33 15.49 -13.31
CA THR A 136 -17.49 16.60 -12.87
C THR A 136 -16.01 16.23 -12.97
N ALA A 137 -15.19 17.09 -13.57
CA ALA A 137 -13.74 16.93 -13.60
C ALA A 137 -13.04 17.84 -12.59
N LEU A 138 -12.02 17.34 -11.92
CA LEU A 138 -11.14 18.08 -11.01
C LEU A 138 -9.77 18.24 -11.65
N VAL A 139 -9.32 19.49 -11.80
CA VAL A 139 -8.00 19.82 -12.35
C VAL A 139 -7.29 20.83 -11.49
N GLY A 140 -5.97 20.91 -11.63
CA GLY A 140 -5.14 21.83 -10.88
C GLY A 140 -3.71 21.34 -10.80
N GLU A 141 -2.81 22.18 -10.31
CA GLU A 141 -1.40 21.85 -10.13
C GLU A 141 -1.21 20.69 -9.13
N SER A 142 -0.06 20.04 -9.19
CA SER A 142 0.31 19.02 -8.19
C SER A 142 0.28 19.66 -6.80
N GLY A 143 -0.33 18.98 -5.82
CA GLY A 143 -0.56 19.54 -4.48
C GLY A 143 -1.83 20.38 -4.31
N GLY A 144 -2.64 20.59 -5.36
CA GLY A 144 -3.90 21.36 -5.27
C GLY A 144 -5.06 20.70 -4.51
N GLY A 145 -4.85 19.55 -3.85
CA GLY A 145 -5.87 18.88 -3.04
C GLY A 145 -6.78 17.87 -3.77
N LYS A 146 -6.58 17.63 -5.07
CA LYS A 146 -7.38 16.69 -5.90
C LYS A 146 -7.54 15.30 -5.27
N SER A 147 -6.42 14.62 -4.99
CA SER A 147 -6.44 13.27 -4.40
C SER A 147 -6.99 13.25 -2.97
N THR A 148 -6.87 14.37 -2.24
CA THR A 148 -7.46 14.51 -0.90
C THR A 148 -8.98 14.50 -0.96
N ILE A 149 -9.59 15.14 -1.98
CA ILE A 149 -11.04 15.13 -2.20
C ILE A 149 -11.55 13.69 -2.42
N PHE A 150 -10.85 12.88 -3.23
CA PHE A 150 -11.20 11.47 -3.42
C PHE A 150 -11.17 10.69 -2.10
N ARG A 151 -10.11 10.90 -1.31
CA ARG A 151 -9.95 10.23 -0.01
C ARG A 151 -11.04 10.65 0.98
N LEU A 152 -11.47 11.91 0.96
CA LEU A 152 -12.58 12.41 1.77
C LEU A 152 -13.94 11.85 1.30
N LEU A 153 -14.20 11.81 0.00
CA LEU A 153 -15.44 11.25 -0.57
C LEU A 153 -15.59 9.76 -0.28
N TYR A 154 -14.50 8.99 -0.40
CA TYR A 154 -14.50 7.56 -0.04
C TYR A 154 -14.40 7.30 1.48
N ARG A 155 -14.38 8.39 2.27
CA ARG A 155 -14.32 8.37 3.72
C ARG A 155 -13.13 7.55 4.25
N PHE A 156 -11.95 7.74 3.65
CA PHE A 156 -10.68 7.37 4.27
C PHE A 156 -10.37 8.32 5.45
N TYR A 157 -10.80 9.57 5.32
CA TYR A 157 -10.71 10.59 6.37
C TYR A 157 -12.09 11.23 6.53
N ASN A 158 -12.41 11.70 7.73
CA ASN A 158 -13.56 12.58 7.94
C ASN A 158 -13.10 14.03 7.84
N PRO A 159 -13.94 14.93 7.30
CA PRO A 159 -13.63 16.35 7.33
C PRO A 159 -13.63 16.86 8.77
N ASN A 160 -12.63 17.66 9.13
CA ASN A 160 -12.54 18.29 10.46
C ASN A 160 -13.60 19.40 10.65
N GLY A 161 -14.11 19.98 9.56
CA GLY A 161 -15.15 21.01 9.54
C GLY A 161 -15.97 20.95 8.25
N GLY A 162 -17.16 21.56 8.26
CA GLY A 162 -18.12 21.43 7.16
C GLY A 162 -18.81 20.07 7.13
N SER A 163 -19.39 19.73 5.98
CA SER A 163 -20.08 18.46 5.75
C SER A 163 -19.91 18.03 4.29
N ILE A 164 -19.69 16.72 4.08
CA ILE A 164 -19.78 16.11 2.76
C ILE A 164 -21.16 15.45 2.69
N LEU A 165 -21.95 15.81 1.70
CA LEU A 165 -23.31 15.34 1.54
C LEU A 165 -23.39 14.37 0.36
N ILE A 166 -23.90 13.16 0.59
CA ILE A 166 -24.32 12.22 -0.47
C ILE A 166 -25.84 12.14 -0.38
N ASP A 167 -26.55 12.43 -1.47
CA ASP A 167 -28.02 12.52 -1.49
C ASP A 167 -28.60 13.39 -0.36
N ARG A 168 -27.92 14.51 -0.07
CA ARG A 168 -28.28 15.45 1.02
C ARG A 168 -28.13 14.88 2.44
N HIS A 169 -27.52 13.72 2.60
CA HIS A 169 -27.16 13.14 3.89
C HIS A 169 -25.67 13.30 4.17
N ASP A 170 -25.32 13.74 5.38
CA ASP A 170 -23.93 13.88 5.79
C ASP A 170 -23.26 12.50 5.83
N THR A 171 -22.12 12.34 5.17
CA THR A 171 -21.39 11.07 5.15
C THR A 171 -20.97 10.58 6.54
N ARG A 172 -20.90 11.48 7.54
CA ARG A 172 -20.61 11.15 8.93
C ARG A 172 -21.73 10.39 9.62
N THR A 173 -23.00 10.63 9.23
CA THR A 173 -24.16 9.96 9.81
C THR A 173 -24.46 8.62 9.14
N LEU A 174 -23.91 8.38 7.96
CA LEU A 174 -24.01 7.12 7.23
C LEU A 174 -22.97 6.11 7.72
N THR A 175 -23.24 4.81 7.54
CA THR A 175 -22.22 3.77 7.77
C THR A 175 -21.20 3.77 6.63
N ILE A 176 -19.93 3.48 6.96
CA ILE A 176 -18.83 3.44 5.96
C ILE A 176 -19.16 2.44 4.84
N ASP A 177 -19.70 1.28 5.22
CA ASP A 177 -20.07 0.23 4.29
C ASP A 177 -21.17 0.70 3.32
N SER A 178 -22.23 1.36 3.82
CA SER A 178 -23.28 1.93 2.98
C SER A 178 -22.72 2.95 1.97
N VAL A 179 -21.80 3.82 2.38
CA VAL A 179 -21.17 4.79 1.46
C VAL A 179 -20.33 4.07 0.40
N ARG A 180 -19.45 3.15 0.79
CA ARG A 180 -18.52 2.46 -0.12
C ARG A 180 -19.20 1.45 -1.03
N ARG A 181 -20.39 0.97 -0.68
CA ARG A 181 -21.25 0.16 -1.56
C ARG A 181 -21.87 0.94 -2.71
N HIS A 182 -21.88 2.26 -2.68
CA HIS A 182 -22.41 3.10 -3.77
C HIS A 182 -21.33 3.82 -4.58
N ILE A 183 -20.07 3.81 -4.11
CA ILE A 183 -18.93 4.48 -4.74
C ILE A 183 -17.94 3.48 -5.34
N GLY A 184 -17.66 3.65 -6.63
CA GLY A 184 -16.66 2.92 -7.40
C GLY A 184 -15.42 3.75 -7.56
N ILE A 185 -14.25 3.14 -7.48
CA ILE A 185 -12.97 3.83 -7.69
C ILE A 185 -12.18 3.08 -8.75
N VAL A 186 -11.74 3.81 -9.76
CA VAL A 186 -10.68 3.39 -10.67
C VAL A 186 -9.42 4.17 -10.26
N PRO A 187 -8.50 3.55 -9.49
CA PRO A 187 -7.30 4.22 -9.04
C PRO A 187 -6.29 4.33 -10.18
N GLN A 188 -5.39 5.29 -10.07
CA GLN A 188 -4.24 5.45 -10.97
C GLN A 188 -3.41 4.15 -11.04
N ASP A 189 -3.00 3.63 -9.89
CA ASP A 189 -2.27 2.37 -9.78
C ASP A 189 -3.21 1.23 -9.35
N THR A 190 -3.52 0.36 -10.29
CA THR A 190 -4.33 -0.82 -10.02
C THR A 190 -3.49 -1.96 -9.46
N VAL A 191 -3.81 -2.37 -8.23
CA VAL A 191 -3.20 -3.54 -7.57
C VAL A 191 -4.03 -4.79 -7.87
N LEU A 192 -3.34 -5.88 -8.19
CA LEU A 192 -3.92 -7.21 -8.37
C LEU A 192 -3.40 -8.12 -7.25
N PHE A 193 -4.29 -8.94 -6.69
CA PHE A 193 -3.91 -9.99 -5.77
C PHE A 193 -3.14 -11.07 -6.52
N ASN A 194 -2.26 -11.78 -5.79
CA ASN A 194 -1.49 -12.93 -6.28
C ASN A 194 -2.40 -14.17 -6.46
N GLU A 195 -3.37 -14.06 -7.36
CA GLU A 195 -4.47 -15.00 -7.60
C GLU A 195 -4.89 -14.95 -9.09
N THR A 196 -5.88 -15.75 -9.48
CA THR A 196 -6.39 -15.75 -10.87
C THR A 196 -7.02 -14.41 -11.28
N LEU A 197 -7.09 -14.15 -12.58
CA LEU A 197 -7.84 -13.00 -13.12
C LEU A 197 -9.32 -13.07 -12.72
N MET A 198 -9.94 -14.25 -12.77
CA MET A 198 -11.32 -14.46 -12.35
C MET A 198 -11.53 -14.05 -10.89
N TYR A 199 -10.65 -14.49 -9.99
CA TYR A 199 -10.69 -14.10 -8.57
C TYR A 199 -10.57 -12.57 -8.43
N ASN A 200 -9.60 -11.98 -9.12
CA ASN A 200 -9.39 -10.55 -9.10
C ASN A 200 -10.61 -9.76 -9.59
N LEU A 201 -11.35 -10.25 -10.58
CA LEU A 201 -12.57 -9.62 -11.11
C LEU A 201 -13.76 -9.80 -10.15
N LYS A 202 -14.00 -11.02 -9.67
CA LYS A 202 -15.05 -11.32 -8.68
C LYS A 202 -14.81 -10.70 -7.30
N TYR A 203 -13.59 -10.25 -7.01
CA TYR A 203 -13.32 -9.46 -5.81
C TYR A 203 -14.21 -8.20 -5.73
N ALA A 204 -14.63 -7.64 -6.86
CA ALA A 204 -15.52 -6.48 -6.90
C ALA A 204 -16.96 -6.80 -6.46
N ASN A 205 -17.43 -8.01 -6.76
CA ASN A 205 -18.73 -8.54 -6.34
C ASN A 205 -18.65 -10.07 -6.33
N GLN A 206 -18.66 -10.67 -5.14
CA GLN A 206 -18.50 -12.13 -4.99
C GLN A 206 -19.69 -12.92 -5.53
N ASP A 207 -20.87 -12.28 -5.61
CA ASP A 207 -22.09 -12.88 -6.12
C ASP A 207 -22.20 -12.79 -7.65
N ALA A 208 -21.21 -12.18 -8.33
CA ALA A 208 -21.21 -12.04 -9.78
C ALA A 208 -21.07 -13.40 -10.48
N THR A 209 -21.95 -13.61 -11.46
CA THR A 209 -21.89 -14.78 -12.35
C THR A 209 -20.72 -14.65 -13.32
N ASP A 210 -20.23 -15.77 -13.85
CA ASP A 210 -19.11 -15.75 -14.81
C ASP A 210 -19.46 -14.94 -16.07
N GLU A 211 -20.71 -15.02 -16.53
CA GLU A 211 -21.19 -14.23 -17.68
C GLU A 211 -21.17 -12.72 -17.41
N GLU A 212 -21.58 -12.28 -16.22
CA GLU A 212 -21.48 -10.86 -15.85
C GLU A 212 -20.03 -10.37 -15.82
N VAL A 213 -19.09 -11.24 -15.41
CA VAL A 213 -17.65 -10.95 -15.46
C VAL A 213 -17.18 -10.82 -16.91
N TYR A 214 -17.60 -11.73 -17.79
CA TYR A 214 -17.24 -11.70 -19.21
C TYR A 214 -17.79 -10.46 -19.91
N ASP A 215 -19.04 -10.09 -19.65
CA ASP A 215 -19.68 -8.87 -20.17
C ASP A 215 -18.96 -7.60 -19.70
N ALA A 216 -18.60 -7.54 -18.43
CA ALA A 216 -17.83 -6.41 -17.90
C ALA A 216 -16.43 -6.30 -18.54
N CYS A 217 -15.75 -7.43 -18.76
CA CYS A 217 -14.46 -7.46 -19.44
C CYS A 217 -14.57 -7.12 -20.93
N ARG A 218 -15.70 -7.42 -21.59
CA ARG A 218 -15.98 -6.97 -22.96
C ARG A 218 -16.20 -5.47 -23.01
N ALA A 219 -17.01 -4.92 -22.11
CA ALA A 219 -17.24 -3.47 -21.99
C ALA A 219 -15.98 -2.68 -21.62
N ALA A 220 -15.01 -3.31 -20.94
CA ALA A 220 -13.71 -2.73 -20.63
C ALA A 220 -12.62 -3.02 -21.69
N SER A 221 -12.96 -3.64 -22.82
CA SER A 221 -12.04 -3.98 -23.91
C SER A 221 -10.82 -4.80 -23.47
N VAL A 222 -11.01 -5.73 -22.54
CA VAL A 222 -9.94 -6.61 -22.03
C VAL A 222 -10.23 -8.10 -22.21
N HIS A 223 -11.47 -8.47 -22.56
CA HIS A 223 -11.90 -9.87 -22.73
C HIS A 223 -11.00 -10.65 -23.70
N ASP A 224 -10.81 -10.16 -24.92
CA ASP A 224 -10.03 -10.87 -25.95
C ASP A 224 -8.58 -11.04 -25.54
N LYS A 225 -8.03 -10.05 -24.83
CA LYS A 225 -6.67 -10.11 -24.29
C LYS A 225 -6.52 -11.17 -23.21
N ILE A 226 -7.52 -11.29 -22.33
CA ILE A 226 -7.56 -12.33 -21.29
C ILE A 226 -7.67 -13.71 -21.95
N MET A 227 -8.54 -13.88 -22.95
CA MET A 227 -8.72 -15.14 -23.66
C MET A 227 -7.49 -15.56 -24.48
N ALA A 228 -6.62 -14.61 -24.86
CA ALA A 228 -5.34 -14.90 -25.49
C ALA A 228 -4.28 -15.45 -24.53
N PHE A 229 -4.49 -15.38 -23.20
CA PHE A 229 -3.60 -16.02 -22.24
C PHE A 229 -3.80 -17.54 -22.22
N PRO A 230 -2.77 -18.34 -21.91
CA PRO A 230 -2.85 -19.80 -21.94
C PRO A 230 -4.01 -20.39 -21.11
N ASP A 231 -4.27 -19.82 -19.94
CA ASP A 231 -5.31 -20.28 -19.01
C ASP A 231 -6.55 -19.35 -18.98
N GLY A 232 -6.65 -18.41 -19.93
CA GLY A 232 -7.76 -17.45 -20.00
C GLY A 232 -7.96 -16.70 -18.66
N TYR A 233 -9.19 -16.70 -18.16
CA TYR A 233 -9.54 -16.10 -16.85
C TYR A 233 -8.94 -16.82 -15.64
N GLN A 234 -8.47 -18.05 -15.80
CA GLN A 234 -7.78 -18.79 -14.72
C GLN A 234 -6.28 -18.49 -14.67
N THR A 235 -5.78 -17.61 -15.54
CA THR A 235 -4.38 -17.16 -15.51
C THR A 235 -4.08 -16.47 -14.17
N ASN A 236 -3.05 -16.95 -13.47
CA ASN A 236 -2.54 -16.35 -12.24
C ASN A 236 -1.81 -15.04 -12.53
N VAL A 237 -2.14 -13.99 -11.80
CA VAL A 237 -1.53 -12.65 -11.91
C VAL A 237 -0.92 -12.21 -10.59
N GLY A 238 -0.28 -11.03 -10.58
CA GLY A 238 0.39 -10.46 -9.41
C GLY A 238 1.92 -10.51 -9.52
N ASP A 239 2.62 -10.39 -8.40
CA ASP A 239 4.09 -10.29 -8.37
C ASP A 239 4.80 -11.59 -8.79
N ARG A 240 4.14 -12.72 -8.57
CA ARG A 240 4.63 -14.08 -8.89
C ARG A 240 3.95 -14.71 -10.12
N GLY A 241 2.94 -14.05 -10.69
CA GLY A 241 2.17 -14.53 -11.84
C GLY A 241 2.52 -13.82 -13.14
N LEU A 242 1.63 -13.93 -14.13
CA LEU A 242 1.70 -13.14 -15.35
C LEU A 242 1.64 -11.65 -15.00
N ARG A 243 2.59 -10.87 -15.55
CA ARG A 243 2.62 -9.42 -15.39
C ARG A 243 1.78 -8.77 -16.49
N LEU A 244 0.71 -8.10 -16.09
CA LEU A 244 -0.07 -7.23 -16.97
C LEU A 244 0.64 -5.89 -17.19
N SER A 245 0.50 -5.32 -18.39
CA SER A 245 0.88 -3.94 -18.70
C SER A 245 0.02 -2.93 -17.91
N GLY A 246 0.45 -1.67 -17.85
CA GLY A 246 -0.30 -0.61 -17.17
C GLY A 246 -1.73 -0.47 -17.69
N GLY A 247 -1.90 -0.41 -19.01
CA GLY A 247 -3.23 -0.31 -19.64
C GLY A 247 -4.11 -1.54 -19.41
N GLU A 248 -3.54 -2.75 -19.39
CA GLU A 248 -4.28 -3.96 -19.04
C GLU A 248 -4.75 -3.94 -17.58
N LYS A 249 -3.90 -3.53 -16.64
CA LYS A 249 -4.29 -3.38 -15.23
C LYS A 249 -5.42 -2.36 -15.08
N GLN A 250 -5.33 -1.22 -15.78
CA GLN A 250 -6.37 -0.19 -15.74
C GLN A 250 -7.70 -0.72 -16.29
N ARG A 251 -7.69 -1.44 -17.43
CA ARG A 251 -8.90 -2.08 -17.96
C ARG A 251 -9.50 -3.12 -17.01
N VAL A 252 -8.67 -3.87 -16.26
CA VAL A 252 -9.16 -4.77 -15.21
C VAL A 252 -9.82 -3.98 -14.07
N ALA A 253 -9.30 -2.81 -13.67
CA ALA A 253 -9.98 -1.94 -12.69
C ALA A 253 -11.29 -1.34 -13.21
N ILE A 254 -11.36 -0.99 -14.49
CA ILE A 254 -12.61 -0.57 -15.13
C ILE A 254 -13.63 -1.71 -15.11
N ALA A 255 -13.23 -2.93 -15.50
CA ALA A 255 -14.09 -4.11 -15.44
C ALA A 255 -14.60 -4.39 -14.02
N ARG A 256 -13.73 -4.33 -13.00
CA ARG A 256 -14.12 -4.42 -11.58
C ARG A 256 -15.18 -3.40 -11.21
N THR A 257 -15.04 -2.17 -11.68
CA THR A 257 -16.00 -1.09 -11.40
C THR A 257 -17.34 -1.33 -12.11
N ILE A 258 -17.33 -1.87 -13.33
CA ILE A 258 -18.54 -2.29 -14.06
C ILE A 258 -19.27 -3.41 -13.32
N ILE A 259 -18.55 -4.45 -12.89
CA ILE A 259 -19.09 -5.61 -12.14
C ILE A 259 -19.81 -5.17 -10.86
N LYS A 260 -19.26 -4.14 -10.19
CA LYS A 260 -19.82 -3.62 -8.94
C LYS A 260 -21.13 -2.82 -9.12
N LYS A 261 -21.50 -2.44 -10.36
CA LYS A 261 -22.78 -1.77 -10.73
C LYS A 261 -23.13 -0.54 -9.88
N LEU A 262 -22.25 0.44 -9.85
CA LEU A 262 -22.33 1.56 -8.91
C LEU A 262 -22.90 2.85 -9.52
N GLN A 263 -23.45 3.71 -8.65
CA GLN A 263 -24.07 4.98 -9.06
C GLN A 263 -23.07 6.15 -9.09
N ILE A 264 -22.06 6.12 -8.22
CA ILE A 264 -21.02 7.15 -8.14
C ILE A 264 -19.68 6.51 -8.55
N ILE A 265 -18.95 7.14 -9.47
CA ILE A 265 -17.65 6.66 -9.94
C ILE A 265 -16.60 7.75 -9.73
N LEU A 266 -15.48 7.38 -9.11
CA LEU A 266 -14.29 8.20 -8.95
C LEU A 266 -13.19 7.66 -9.87
N LEU A 267 -12.69 8.50 -10.77
CA LEU A 267 -11.64 8.15 -11.75
C LEU A 267 -10.38 8.97 -11.45
N ASP A 268 -9.27 8.32 -11.09
CA ASP A 268 -7.99 8.98 -10.83
C ASP A 268 -7.07 8.73 -12.04
N GLU A 269 -7.12 9.61 -13.04
CA GLU A 269 -6.55 9.36 -14.37
C GLU A 269 -5.11 9.88 -14.53
N GLU A 270 -4.18 8.96 -14.81
CA GLU A 270 -2.88 9.26 -15.43
C GLU A 270 -2.62 8.32 -16.64
N THR A 271 -3.01 8.76 -17.85
CA THR A 271 -2.77 8.00 -19.10
C THR A 271 -1.40 8.26 -19.73
N ALA A 272 -0.49 8.96 -19.03
CA ALA A 272 0.72 9.53 -19.64
C ALA A 272 1.74 8.50 -20.15
N ALA A 273 1.69 7.26 -19.65
CA ALA A 273 2.63 6.18 -19.99
C ALA A 273 2.09 5.16 -21.01
N LEU A 274 0.94 5.43 -21.64
CA LEU A 274 0.27 4.51 -22.56
C LEU A 274 0.43 4.96 -24.01
N ASP A 275 0.46 4.00 -24.93
CA ASP A 275 0.37 4.26 -26.37
C ASP A 275 -1.02 4.80 -26.75
N SER A 276 -1.09 5.51 -27.87
CA SER A 276 -2.30 6.23 -28.29
C SER A 276 -3.52 5.32 -28.53
N GLU A 277 -3.31 4.10 -29.03
CA GLU A 277 -4.39 3.12 -29.26
C GLU A 277 -4.95 2.61 -27.92
N THR A 278 -4.07 2.25 -26.99
CA THR A 278 -4.44 1.85 -25.63
C THR A 278 -5.17 2.97 -24.89
N GLU A 279 -4.71 4.22 -25.02
CA GLU A 279 -5.36 5.38 -24.42
C GLU A 279 -6.78 5.59 -24.96
N GLN A 280 -6.96 5.50 -26.28
CA GLN A 280 -8.29 5.64 -26.92
C GLN A 280 -9.27 4.56 -26.46
N ASN A 281 -8.81 3.30 -26.40
CA ASN A 281 -9.63 2.17 -25.93
C ASN A 281 -10.05 2.34 -24.46
N ILE A 282 -9.15 2.87 -23.61
CA ILE A 282 -9.47 3.16 -22.20
C ILE A 282 -10.48 4.30 -22.09
N GLN A 283 -10.30 5.37 -22.86
CA GLN A 283 -11.26 6.49 -22.89
C GLN A 283 -12.66 6.04 -23.32
N GLU A 284 -12.78 5.15 -24.31
CA GLU A 284 -14.06 4.57 -24.71
C GLU A 284 -14.72 3.79 -23.57
N ALA A 285 -13.95 2.91 -22.92
CA ALA A 285 -14.41 2.13 -21.76
C ALA A 285 -14.85 3.02 -20.59
N LEU A 286 -14.13 4.10 -20.31
CA LEU A 286 -14.49 5.10 -19.29
C LEU A 286 -15.75 5.88 -19.67
N SER A 287 -15.94 6.20 -20.96
CA SER A 287 -17.17 6.81 -21.47
C SER A 287 -18.36 5.89 -21.23
N VAL A 288 -18.24 4.60 -21.56
CA VAL A 288 -19.27 3.59 -21.32
C VAL A 288 -19.55 3.47 -19.82
N LEU A 289 -18.50 3.40 -19.00
CA LEU A 289 -18.61 3.32 -17.55
C LEU A 289 -19.34 4.53 -16.95
N SER A 290 -19.18 5.72 -17.51
CA SER A 290 -19.73 6.98 -16.96
C SER A 290 -21.18 7.26 -17.38
N ARG A 291 -21.70 6.59 -18.42
CA ARG A 291 -23.08 6.81 -18.89
C ARG A 291 -24.12 6.50 -17.81
N GLY A 292 -24.99 7.47 -17.54
CA GLY A 292 -26.11 7.33 -16.59
C GLY A 292 -25.69 7.26 -15.13
N ARG A 293 -24.45 7.65 -14.80
CA ARG A 293 -23.89 7.61 -13.45
C ARG A 293 -23.27 8.97 -13.11
N THR A 294 -23.10 9.24 -11.82
CA THR A 294 -22.40 10.43 -11.34
C THR A 294 -20.90 10.16 -11.33
N GLY A 295 -20.17 10.76 -12.26
CA GLY A 295 -18.72 10.64 -12.38
C GLY A 295 -17.99 11.83 -11.74
N LEU A 296 -16.94 11.56 -10.97
CA LEU A 296 -15.93 12.54 -10.58
C LEU A 296 -14.57 12.09 -11.12
N VAL A 297 -13.95 12.92 -11.95
CA VAL A 297 -12.72 12.57 -12.67
C VAL A 297 -11.59 13.50 -12.26
N ILE A 298 -10.53 12.99 -11.65
CA ILE A 298 -9.27 13.73 -11.52
C ILE A 298 -8.49 13.47 -12.80
N ALA A 299 -8.22 14.54 -13.54
CA ALA A 299 -7.47 14.41 -14.78
C ALA A 299 -6.10 15.08 -14.69
N HIS A 300 -5.08 14.32 -15.06
CA HIS A 300 -3.74 14.84 -15.32
C HIS A 300 -3.58 15.37 -16.75
N ARG A 301 -4.33 14.82 -17.71
CA ARG A 301 -4.43 15.33 -19.08
C ARG A 301 -5.74 16.08 -19.27
N LEU A 302 -5.68 17.33 -19.69
CA LEU A 302 -6.88 18.14 -19.87
C LEU A 302 -7.73 17.67 -21.05
N SER A 303 -7.14 16.97 -22.03
CA SER A 303 -7.85 16.43 -23.21
C SER A 303 -8.95 15.44 -22.82
N THR A 304 -8.75 14.67 -21.74
CA THR A 304 -9.67 13.61 -21.30
C THR A 304 -10.93 14.12 -20.62
N ILE A 305 -10.96 15.40 -20.25
CA ILE A 305 -12.09 16.02 -19.52
C ILE A 305 -12.77 17.12 -20.32
N THR A 306 -12.42 17.27 -21.60
CA THR A 306 -13.06 18.26 -22.48
C THR A 306 -14.56 18.02 -22.64
N THR A 307 -15.00 16.77 -22.46
CA THR A 307 -16.40 16.33 -22.52
C THR A 307 -17.12 16.35 -21.17
N ALA A 308 -16.47 16.79 -20.08
CA ALA A 308 -17.10 16.84 -18.77
C ALA A 308 -18.17 17.94 -18.68
N ASP A 309 -19.28 17.66 -18.00
CA ASP A 309 -20.39 18.62 -17.84
C ASP A 309 -19.98 19.83 -17.01
N ASN A 310 -19.05 19.64 -16.08
CA ASN A 310 -18.46 20.70 -15.29
C ASN A 310 -17.00 20.39 -14.98
N ILE A 311 -16.12 21.37 -15.10
CA ILE A 311 -14.70 21.28 -14.76
C ILE A 311 -14.46 22.25 -13.60
N VAL A 312 -13.87 21.74 -12.52
CA VAL A 312 -13.52 22.50 -11.32
C VAL A 312 -12.00 22.60 -11.25
N VAL A 313 -11.50 23.83 -11.29
CA VAL A 313 -10.07 24.14 -11.19
C VAL A 313 -9.72 24.43 -9.74
N LEU A 314 -8.86 23.59 -9.17
CA LEU A 314 -8.33 23.74 -7.83
C LEU A 314 -6.96 24.41 -7.84
N HIS A 315 -6.80 25.40 -6.96
CA HIS A 315 -5.53 26.06 -6.70
C HIS A 315 -5.42 26.38 -5.21
N GLU A 316 -4.28 25.99 -4.60
CA GLU A 316 -3.99 26.21 -3.17
C GLU A 316 -5.14 25.75 -2.25
N GLY A 317 -5.73 24.59 -2.53
CA GLY A 317 -6.80 24.00 -1.72
C GLY A 317 -8.18 24.67 -1.89
N ARG A 318 -8.35 25.58 -2.86
CA ARG A 318 -9.62 26.27 -3.13
C ARG A 318 -10.04 26.11 -4.58
N VAL A 319 -11.36 26.21 -4.81
CA VAL A 319 -11.92 26.30 -6.16
C VAL A 319 -11.62 27.69 -6.72
N ALA A 320 -10.77 27.75 -7.74
CA ALA A 320 -10.40 28.99 -8.42
C ALA A 320 -11.39 29.31 -9.55
N GLU A 321 -11.76 28.31 -10.34
CA GLU A 321 -12.64 28.45 -11.51
C GLU A 321 -13.55 27.21 -11.61
N SER A 322 -14.76 27.39 -12.14
CA SER A 322 -15.68 26.28 -12.44
C SER A 322 -16.50 26.61 -13.68
N GLY A 323 -16.71 25.63 -14.56
CA GLY A 323 -17.53 25.78 -15.76
C GLY A 323 -17.26 24.68 -16.78
N THR A 324 -17.85 24.80 -17.96
CA THR A 324 -17.53 23.89 -19.09
C THR A 324 -16.17 24.24 -19.71
N HIS A 325 -15.62 23.33 -20.52
CA HIS A 325 -14.38 23.56 -21.26
C HIS A 325 -14.38 24.90 -22.01
N ASP A 326 -15.42 25.17 -22.79
CA ASP A 326 -15.54 26.38 -23.60
C ASP A 326 -15.68 27.63 -22.74
N GLN A 327 -16.43 27.57 -21.64
CA GLN A 327 -16.58 28.69 -20.70
C GLN A 327 -15.23 29.05 -20.06
N LEU A 328 -14.49 28.05 -19.61
CA LEU A 328 -13.19 28.24 -18.96
C LEU A 328 -12.10 28.73 -19.93
N LEU A 329 -12.18 28.35 -21.21
CA LEU A 329 -11.32 28.90 -22.26
C LEU A 329 -11.64 30.36 -22.57
N ALA A 330 -12.92 30.72 -22.62
CA ALA A 330 -13.36 32.10 -22.85
C ALA A 330 -12.99 33.04 -21.70
N CYS A 331 -12.93 32.54 -20.46
CA CYS A 331 -12.51 33.32 -19.29
C CYS A 331 -11.02 33.68 -19.28
N HIS A 332 -10.19 33.07 -20.14
CA HIS A 332 -8.74 33.29 -20.20
C HIS A 332 -8.02 33.17 -18.84
N GLY A 333 -8.55 32.29 -17.98
CA GLY A 333 -8.05 32.07 -16.62
C GLY A 333 -6.91 31.06 -16.52
N ARG A 334 -6.79 30.47 -15.32
CA ARG A 334 -5.83 29.40 -14.99
C ARG A 334 -6.06 28.16 -15.84
N TYR A 335 -7.32 27.80 -16.09
CA TYR A 335 -7.62 26.67 -16.98
C TYR A 335 -6.97 26.84 -18.36
N THR A 336 -7.16 28.02 -18.97
CA THR A 336 -6.60 28.36 -20.28
C THR A 336 -5.07 28.28 -20.28
N THR A 337 -4.43 28.78 -19.22
CA THR A 337 -2.98 28.73 -19.07
C THR A 337 -2.47 27.28 -18.99
N MET A 338 -3.14 26.41 -18.24
CA MET A 338 -2.79 24.99 -18.16
C MET A 338 -3.00 24.28 -19.51
N TRP A 339 -4.09 24.58 -20.20
CA TRP A 339 -4.41 24.05 -21.52
C TRP A 339 -3.32 24.36 -22.55
N GLN A 340 -2.91 25.62 -22.65
CA GLN A 340 -1.85 26.04 -23.56
C GLN A 340 -0.51 25.38 -23.25
N LYS A 341 -0.16 25.24 -21.96
CA LYS A 341 1.08 24.54 -21.54
C LYS A 341 1.07 23.08 -22.00
N GLN A 342 -0.05 22.37 -21.84
CA GLN A 342 -0.15 20.97 -22.28
C GLN A 342 -0.09 20.80 -23.79
N ILE A 343 -0.76 21.66 -24.56
CA ILE A 343 -0.69 21.63 -26.03
C ILE A 343 0.75 21.85 -26.51
N ARG A 344 1.46 22.84 -25.93
CA ARG A 344 2.87 23.09 -26.28
C ARG A 344 3.76 21.88 -26.00
N ALA A 345 3.62 21.30 -24.80
CA ALA A 345 4.39 20.11 -24.42
C ALA A 345 4.09 18.90 -25.35
N GLN A 346 2.84 18.69 -25.75
CA GLN A 346 2.47 17.65 -26.71
C GLN A 346 3.08 17.92 -28.10
N THR A 347 3.02 19.17 -28.58
CA THR A 347 3.57 19.56 -29.89
C THR A 347 5.09 19.37 -29.93
N GLU A 348 5.79 19.72 -28.85
CA GLU A 348 7.24 19.51 -28.70
C GLU A 348 7.60 18.02 -28.63
N SER A 349 6.78 17.18 -28.00
CA SER A 349 7.00 15.74 -27.91
C SER A 349 6.81 14.99 -29.23
N VAL A 350 5.98 15.52 -30.14
CA VAL A 350 5.69 14.94 -31.47
C VAL A 350 6.70 15.39 -32.54
N GLY A 351 7.66 16.27 -32.21
CA GLY A 351 8.74 16.65 -33.13
C GLY A 351 8.31 17.58 -34.27
N LEU A 352 7.18 18.29 -34.12
CA LEU A 352 6.84 19.41 -34.98
C LEU A 352 7.48 20.66 -34.38
N GLY A 353 8.62 21.06 -34.93
CA GLY A 353 9.25 22.36 -34.65
C GLY A 353 8.26 23.51 -34.85
N PRO A 354 8.51 24.68 -34.22
CA PRO A 354 7.53 25.76 -34.17
C PRO A 354 7.09 26.15 -35.58
N LEU A 355 5.79 26.03 -35.85
CA LEU A 355 5.17 26.68 -37.00
C LEU A 355 5.21 28.19 -36.76
N SER A 356 6.33 28.79 -37.14
CA SER A 356 6.46 30.22 -37.39
C SER A 356 5.60 30.55 -38.60
N GLY A 357 4.34 30.90 -38.34
CA GLY A 357 3.45 31.54 -39.30
C GLY A 357 3.22 32.99 -38.86
N LYS A 358 4.06 33.90 -39.36
CA LYS A 358 3.66 35.30 -39.57
C LYS A 358 2.34 35.28 -40.36
N ILE A 359 1.28 35.91 -39.86
CA ILE A 359 0.81 37.27 -40.26
C ILE A 359 0.11 37.87 -39.05
#